data_AF-A0A2V6SQD2-F1
#
_entry.id   AF-A0A2V6SQD2-F1
#
_cell.length_a   1.000
_cell.length_b   1.000
_cell.length_c   1.000
_cell.angle_alpha   90.00
_cell.angle_beta   90.00
_cell.angle_gamma   90.00
#
_symmetry.space_group_name_H-M   'P 1'
#
loop_
_entity.id
_entity.type
_entity.pdbx_description
1 polymer ?
#
loop_
_entity_poly.entity_id
_entity_poly.type
_entity_poly.pdbx_seq_one_letter_code
_entity_poly.pdbx_strand_id
1 'polypeptide(L)'
;GLAAALSLHAAFFVLAGPVDVPFPPAMAPWRQRIEARARAFYQFTLWAGTARGLREREAVIDAYVEAIRDALDPADTVLVTEAGNGRSYPWFRHVMYYLPAFRIYQLSLVGDSPGYLTAPGTDPPIPTEESRLTLPPSTRRLVWVVDSWNPDAPR
;
A
#
# COMPACT_ATOMS: atom_id res chain seq x y z
N GLY A 1 21.95 14.18 18.53
CA GLY A 1 20.94 13.75 19.51
C GLY A 1 20.01 12.79 18.82
N LEU A 2 19.94 11.55 19.28
CA LEU A 2 19.03 10.53 18.76
C LEU A 2 17.60 10.93 19.14
N ALA A 3 16.91 11.61 18.24
CA ALA A 3 15.48 11.83 18.37
C ALA A 3 14.81 10.46 18.21
N ALA A 4 14.16 10.00 19.28
CA ALA A 4 13.34 8.80 19.27
C ALA A 4 12.20 9.03 18.24
N ALA A 5 12.41 8.54 17.01
CA ALA A 5 11.32 8.35 16.08
C ALA A 5 10.41 7.30 16.69
N LEU A 6 9.23 7.72 17.12
CA LEU A 6 8.17 6.79 17.50
C LEU A 6 7.79 6.07 16.20
N SER A 7 8.26 4.83 16.03
CA SER A 7 7.76 3.91 15.00
C SER A 7 6.32 3.56 15.36
N LEU A 8 5.40 4.46 15.04
CA LEU A 8 3.99 4.16 15.04
C LEU A 8 3.78 3.14 13.91
N HIS A 9 3.68 1.86 14.27
CA HIS A 9 3.24 0.78 13.38
C HIS A 9 1.73 0.97 13.16
N ALA A 10 1.35 2.05 12.49
CA ALA A 10 -0.02 2.38 12.21
C ALA A 10 -0.44 1.78 10.87
N ALA A 11 -1.31 0.78 10.99
CA ALA A 11 -2.22 0.24 10.00
C ALA A 11 -1.62 -0.49 8.80
N PHE A 12 -1.70 -1.82 8.88
CA PHE A 12 -1.67 -2.71 7.72
C PHE A 12 -2.93 -2.43 6.88
N PHE A 13 -2.76 -1.91 5.67
CA PHE A 13 -3.87 -1.71 4.73
C PHE A 13 -3.92 -2.90 3.79
N VAL A 14 -4.59 -3.95 4.24
CA VAL A 14 -5.09 -5.01 3.34
C VAL A 14 -5.99 -4.34 2.33
N LEU A 15 -5.55 -4.26 1.06
CA LEU A 15 -6.48 -4.01 -0.05
C LEU A 15 -7.67 -4.90 0.24
N ALA A 16 -8.83 -4.28 0.41
CA ALA A 16 -10.11 -4.95 0.38
C ALA A 16 -10.31 -5.50 -1.05
N GLY A 17 -9.51 -6.49 -1.44
CA GLY A 17 -10.07 -7.61 -2.15
C GLY A 17 -11.22 -8.09 -1.28
N PRO A 18 -12.43 -8.30 -1.84
CA PRO A 18 -13.57 -8.76 -1.05
C PRO A 18 -13.10 -9.87 -0.12
N VAL A 19 -13.24 -9.59 1.19
CA VAL A 19 -12.83 -10.44 2.32
C VAL A 19 -13.41 -11.86 2.18
N ASP A 20 -14.41 -12.03 1.32
CA ASP A 20 -15.14 -13.25 1.03
C ASP A 20 -15.03 -13.72 -0.43
N VAL A 21 -13.82 -13.82 -1.00
CA VAL A 21 -13.65 -14.77 -2.11
C VAL A 21 -13.12 -16.06 -1.56
N PRO A 22 -14.00 -16.97 -1.09
CA PRO A 22 -13.56 -18.27 -0.64
C PRO A 22 -12.92 -18.96 -1.85
N PHE A 23 -11.60 -19.12 -1.81
CA PHE A 23 -10.98 -20.19 -2.57
C PHE A 23 -11.48 -21.48 -1.93
N PRO A 24 -12.32 -22.26 -2.62
CA PRO A 24 -12.81 -23.49 -2.04
C PRO A 24 -11.60 -24.41 -1.83
N PRO A 25 -11.54 -25.17 -0.72
CA PRO A 25 -10.47 -26.13 -0.49
C PRO A 25 -10.26 -27.00 -1.73
N ALA A 26 -9.02 -27.40 -2.02
CA ALA A 26 -8.71 -28.20 -3.22
C ALA A 26 -9.64 -29.45 -3.35
N MET A 27 -10.08 -30.00 -2.21
CA MET A 27 -10.97 -31.16 -2.11
C MET A 27 -12.48 -30.85 -2.11
N ALA A 28 -12.90 -29.60 -2.25
CA ALA A 28 -14.32 -29.23 -2.24
C ALA A 28 -15.09 -29.88 -3.40
N PRO A 29 -16.39 -30.19 -3.24
CA PRO A 29 -17.24 -30.70 -4.32
C PRO A 29 -17.17 -29.82 -5.58
N TRP A 30 -17.21 -30.45 -6.76
CA TRP A 30 -16.99 -29.76 -8.04
C TRP A 30 -17.90 -28.54 -8.24
N ARG A 31 -19.15 -28.60 -7.79
CA ARG A 31 -20.12 -27.49 -7.90
C ARG A 31 -19.66 -26.26 -7.09
N GLN A 32 -19.21 -26.46 -5.86
CA GLN A 32 -18.70 -25.37 -5.01
C GLN A 32 -17.44 -24.72 -5.63
N ARG A 33 -16.58 -25.55 -6.25
CA ARG A 33 -15.40 -25.04 -6.98
C ARG A 33 -15.78 -24.16 -8.17
N ILE A 34 -16.79 -24.56 -8.94
CA ILE A 34 -17.29 -23.77 -10.07
C ILE A 34 -17.98 -22.49 -9.59
N GLU A 35 -18.83 -22.57 -8.58
CA GLU A 35 -19.54 -21.41 -8.02
C GLU A 35 -18.57 -20.35 -7.48
N ALA A 36 -17.54 -20.77 -6.74
CA ALA A 36 -16.51 -19.86 -6.25
C ALA A 36 -15.71 -19.23 -7.39
N ARG A 37 -15.34 -20.01 -8.42
CA ARG A 37 -14.63 -19.49 -9.60
C ARG A 37 -15.50 -18.49 -10.38
N ALA A 38 -16.78 -18.79 -10.56
CA ALA A 38 -17.72 -17.89 -11.23
C ALA A 38 -17.92 -16.59 -10.45
N ARG A 39 -18.03 -16.66 -9.11
CA ARG A 39 -18.12 -15.50 -8.23
C ARG A 39 -16.85 -14.65 -8.29
N ALA A 40 -15.68 -15.28 -8.22
CA ALA A 40 -14.39 -14.59 -8.36
C ALA A 40 -14.26 -13.91 -9.72
N PHE A 41 -14.60 -14.60 -10.81
CA PHE A 41 -14.59 -14.03 -12.16
C PHE A 41 -15.56 -12.84 -12.29
N TYR A 42 -16.78 -12.96 -11.76
CA TYR A 42 -17.73 -11.86 -11.75
C TYR A 42 -17.18 -10.66 -10.96
N GLN A 43 -16.75 -10.85 -9.71
CA GLN A 43 -16.33 -9.76 -8.83
C GLN A 43 -15.01 -9.09 -9.28
N PHE A 44 -14.01 -9.88 -9.66
CA PHE A 44 -12.67 -9.37 -9.97
C PHE A 44 -12.46 -9.03 -11.43
N THR A 45 -13.25 -9.58 -12.35
CA THR A 45 -13.08 -9.35 -13.79
C THR A 45 -14.23 -8.57 -14.39
N LEU A 46 -15.48 -9.02 -14.22
CA LEU A 46 -16.62 -8.37 -14.87
C LEU A 46 -17.07 -7.10 -14.15
N TRP A 47 -17.42 -7.20 -12.87
CA TRP A 47 -17.89 -6.09 -12.04
C TRP A 47 -16.85 -4.98 -11.92
N ALA A 48 -15.60 -5.41 -11.69
CA ALA A 48 -14.40 -4.61 -11.66
C ALA A 48 -14.26 -3.60 -12.81
N GLY A 49 -14.70 -3.99 -14.01
CA GLY A 49 -14.63 -3.18 -15.22
C GLY A 49 -15.88 -2.35 -15.48
N THR A 50 -16.94 -2.48 -14.67
CA THR A 50 -18.14 -1.65 -14.81
C THR A 50 -17.95 -0.29 -14.16
N ALA A 51 -18.60 0.75 -14.71
CA ALA A 51 -18.57 2.09 -14.14
C ALA A 51 -19.07 2.12 -12.67
N ARG A 52 -20.01 1.24 -12.31
CA ARG A 52 -20.48 1.13 -10.93
C ARG A 52 -19.42 0.49 -10.02
N GLY A 53 -18.85 -0.64 -10.43
CA GLY A 53 -17.81 -1.30 -9.64
C GLY A 53 -16.55 -0.45 -9.47
N LEU A 54 -16.20 0.36 -10.47
CA LEU A 54 -15.11 1.34 -10.36
C LEU A 54 -15.41 2.40 -9.29
N ARG A 55 -16.62 3.01 -9.31
CA ARG A 55 -17.02 3.99 -8.28
C ARG A 55 -17.04 3.41 -6.87
N GLU A 56 -17.52 2.18 -6.71
CA GLU A 56 -17.53 1.51 -5.40
C GLU A 56 -16.09 1.28 -4.89
N ARG A 57 -15.14 0.94 -5.78
CA ARG A 57 -13.73 0.81 -5.42
C ARG A 57 -13.08 2.13 -5.07
N GLU A 58 -13.35 3.18 -5.85
CA GLU A 58 -12.90 4.54 -5.54
C GLU A 58 -13.40 4.99 -4.17
N ALA A 59 -14.69 4.77 -3.86
CA ALA A 59 -15.25 5.12 -2.55
C ALA A 59 -14.56 4.41 -1.38
N VAL A 60 -14.13 3.16 -1.55
CA VAL A 60 -13.34 2.45 -0.54
C VAL A 60 -11.96 3.09 -0.38
N ILE A 61 -11.28 3.41 -1.49
CA ILE A 61 -9.98 4.09 -1.45
C ILE A 61 -10.12 5.46 -0.77
N ASP A 62 -11.14 6.24 -1.14
CA ASP A 62 -11.42 7.55 -0.55
C ASP A 62 -11.61 7.46 0.96
N ALA A 63 -12.41 6.51 1.45
CA ALA A 63 -12.61 6.30 2.88
C ALA A 63 -11.29 6.01 3.62
N TYR A 64 -10.38 5.23 3.02
CA TYR A 64 -9.06 4.99 3.60
C TYR A 64 -8.19 6.25 3.60
N VAL A 65 -8.21 6.99 2.50
CA VAL A 65 -7.43 8.22 2.35
C VAL A 65 -7.89 9.28 3.34
N GLU A 66 -9.20 9.43 3.54
CA GLU A 66 -9.78 10.29 4.55
C GLU A 66 -9.35 9.87 5.95
N ALA A 67 -9.46 8.59 6.30
CA ALA A 67 -9.03 8.10 7.61
C ALA A 67 -7.53 8.37 7.89
N ILE A 68 -6.67 8.25 6.87
CA ILE A 68 -5.25 8.57 6.98
C ILE A 68 -5.04 10.07 7.23
N ARG A 69 -5.74 10.92 6.49
CA ARG A 69 -5.65 12.39 6.63
C ARG A 69 -6.18 12.89 7.97
N ASP A 70 -7.19 12.22 8.52
CA ASP A 70 -7.73 12.53 9.84
C ASP A 70 -6.78 12.11 10.97
N ALA A 71 -6.05 11.01 10.78
CA ALA A 71 -5.17 10.44 11.80
C ALA A 71 -3.75 11.03 11.79
N LEU A 72 -3.25 11.50 10.64
CA LEU A 72 -1.85 11.87 10.45
C LEU A 72 -1.72 13.29 9.89
N ASP A 73 -0.83 14.06 10.49
CA ASP A 73 -0.46 15.40 9.99
C ASP A 73 0.66 15.27 8.94
N PRO A 74 0.45 15.66 7.68
CA PRO A 74 1.49 15.63 6.66
C PRO A 74 2.74 16.46 6.99
N ALA A 75 2.63 17.47 7.86
CA ALA A 75 3.75 18.32 8.24
C ALA A 75 4.76 17.61 9.17
N ASP A 76 4.30 16.60 9.93
CA ASP A 76 5.11 15.84 10.88
C ASP A 76 5.25 14.35 10.53
N THR A 77 4.61 13.90 9.45
CA THR A 77 4.54 12.50 9.06
C THR A 77 5.22 12.24 7.73
N VAL A 78 6.08 11.22 7.71
CA VAL A 78 6.69 10.67 6.49
C VAL A 78 6.11 9.28 6.21
N LEU A 79 5.70 9.07 4.96
CA LEU A 79 5.22 7.78 4.47
C LEU A 79 6.35 7.02 3.78
N VAL A 80 6.49 5.75 4.10
CA VAL A 80 7.50 4.85 3.52
C VAL A 80 6.82 3.69 2.84
N THR A 81 7.26 3.41 1.62
CA THR A 81 6.87 2.24 0.82
C THR A 81 8.11 1.46 0.44
N GLU A 82 7.93 0.23 -0.02
CA GLU A 82 9.04 -0.63 -0.45
C GLU A 82 8.89 -1.00 -1.93
N ALA A 83 10.02 -1.13 -2.62
CA ALA A 83 10.14 -1.79 -3.90
C ALA A 83 10.92 -3.10 -3.73
N GLY A 84 10.45 -4.16 -4.36
CA GLY A 84 11.11 -5.46 -4.32
C GLY A 84 10.74 -6.35 -3.13
N ASN A 85 9.92 -5.88 -2.18
CA ASN A 85 9.38 -6.78 -1.16
C ASN A 85 8.37 -7.75 -1.79
N GLY A 86 8.71 -9.03 -1.89
CA GLY A 86 7.80 -10.06 -2.39
C GLY A 86 6.54 -10.25 -1.54
N ARG A 87 6.53 -9.72 -0.31
CA ARG A 87 5.40 -9.73 0.62
C ARG A 87 4.48 -8.52 0.49
N SER A 88 4.85 -7.46 -0.25
CA SER A 88 4.04 -6.23 -0.37
C SER A 88 3.86 -5.81 -1.83
N TYR A 89 2.63 -5.46 -2.20
CA TYR A 89 2.35 -4.80 -3.48
C TYR A 89 2.99 -3.40 -3.52
N PRO A 90 3.49 -2.92 -4.68
CA PRO A 90 4.11 -1.60 -4.79
C PRO A 90 3.07 -0.48 -4.64
N TRP A 91 3.05 0.17 -3.48
CA TRP A 91 2.13 1.27 -3.15
C TRP A 91 2.58 2.65 -3.60
N PHE A 92 3.84 2.82 -3.99
CA PHE A 92 4.42 4.16 -4.17
C PHE A 92 3.57 5.08 -5.06
N ARG A 93 3.07 4.57 -6.20
CA ARG A 93 2.17 5.34 -7.08
C ARG A 93 0.84 5.70 -6.44
N HIS A 94 0.25 4.79 -5.68
CA HIS A 94 -1.03 5.01 -5.01
C HIS A 94 -0.89 6.07 -3.90
N VAL A 95 0.16 5.96 -3.08
CA VAL A 95 0.40 6.91 -2.00
C VAL A 95 0.71 8.29 -2.56
N MET A 96 1.53 8.38 -3.63
CA MET A 96 1.76 9.65 -4.31
C MET A 96 0.47 10.28 -4.86
N TYR A 97 -0.39 9.47 -5.46
CA TYR A 97 -1.61 9.97 -6.11
C TYR A 97 -2.67 10.40 -5.09
N TYR A 98 -2.92 9.58 -4.07
CA TYR A 98 -4.00 9.79 -3.12
C TYR A 98 -3.59 10.58 -1.87
N LEU A 99 -2.30 10.61 -1.52
CA LEU A 99 -1.77 11.29 -0.34
C LEU A 99 -0.68 12.32 -0.72
N PRO A 100 -0.92 13.22 -1.70
CA PRO A 100 0.12 14.09 -2.26
C PRO A 100 0.65 15.14 -1.29
N ALA A 101 -0.06 15.41 -0.19
CA ALA A 101 0.40 16.33 0.85
C ALA A 101 1.51 15.74 1.72
N PHE A 102 1.62 14.41 1.78
CA PHE A 102 2.61 13.72 2.57
C PHE A 102 3.94 13.66 1.85
N ARG A 103 5.03 13.69 2.62
CA ARG A 103 6.35 13.34 2.10
C ARG A 103 6.46 11.83 2.00
N ILE A 104 6.79 11.32 0.81
CA ILE A 104 6.77 9.89 0.51
C ILE A 104 8.13 9.43 0.01
N TYR A 105 8.59 8.31 0.56
CA TYR A 105 9.78 7.61 0.11
C TYR A 105 9.45 6.16 -0.29
N GLN A 106 10.04 5.67 -1.39
CA GLN A 106 10.08 4.24 -1.70
C GLN A 106 11.49 3.73 -1.53
N LEU A 107 11.71 2.80 -0.61
CA LEU A 107 13.00 2.16 -0.39
C LEU A 107 13.17 1.00 -1.38
N SER A 108 14.33 0.90 -2.02
CA SER A 108 14.68 -0.27 -2.84
C SER A 108 15.19 -1.40 -1.94
N LEU A 109 14.51 -2.55 -1.93
CA LEU A 109 14.91 -3.73 -1.16
C LEU A 109 15.52 -4.85 -2.02
N VAL A 110 15.49 -4.74 -3.35
CA VAL A 110 16.00 -5.76 -4.28
C VAL A 110 16.87 -5.12 -5.35
N GLY A 111 18.07 -5.68 -5.57
CA GLY A 111 19.04 -5.26 -6.58
C GLY A 111 20.30 -4.61 -6.01
N ASP A 112 21.32 -4.44 -6.86
CA ASP A 112 22.65 -3.88 -6.50
C ASP A 112 22.65 -2.34 -6.35
N SER A 113 21.52 -1.65 -6.56
CA SER A 113 21.43 -0.19 -6.44
C SER A 113 20.88 0.22 -5.08
N PRO A 114 21.74 0.68 -4.14
CA PRO A 114 21.26 1.34 -2.93
C PRO A 114 20.54 2.63 -3.32
N GLY A 115 19.38 2.88 -2.73
CA GLY A 115 18.66 4.11 -3.05
C GLY A 115 17.20 4.13 -2.61
N TYR A 116 16.56 5.25 -2.91
CA TYR A 116 15.14 5.46 -2.72
C TYR A 116 14.56 6.34 -3.83
N LEU A 117 13.25 6.20 -4.08
CA LEU A 117 12.49 7.23 -4.81
C LEU A 117 11.87 8.18 -3.80
N THR A 118 11.87 9.47 -4.10
CA THR A 118 11.19 10.50 -3.30
C THR A 118 10.23 11.29 -4.17
N ALA A 119 9.08 11.63 -3.63
CA ALA A 119 8.11 12.52 -4.27
C ALA A 119 7.81 13.70 -3.32
N PRO A 120 8.53 14.83 -3.45
CA PRO A 120 8.24 16.01 -2.66
C PRO A 120 6.97 16.70 -3.20
N GLY A 121 5.79 16.22 -2.81
CA GLY A 121 4.52 16.78 -3.26
C GLY A 121 4.05 16.22 -4.60
N THR A 122 3.59 17.08 -5.52
CA THR A 122 3.00 16.68 -6.82
C THR A 122 4.01 16.45 -7.94
N ASP A 123 5.30 16.61 -7.65
CA ASP A 123 6.37 16.43 -8.63
C ASP A 123 6.57 14.94 -9.02
N PRO A 124 7.07 14.66 -10.23
CA PRO A 124 7.46 13.31 -10.60
C PRO A 124 8.51 12.76 -9.62
N PRO A 125 8.50 11.44 -9.35
CA PRO A 125 9.37 10.86 -8.34
C PRO A 125 10.82 10.89 -8.80
N ILE A 126 11.71 11.30 -7.90
CA ILE A 126 13.14 11.47 -8.17
C ILE A 126 13.89 10.26 -7.61
N PRO A 127 14.61 9.48 -8.44
CA PRO A 127 15.51 8.44 -7.96
C PRO A 127 16.73 9.07 -7.28
N THR A 128 17.08 8.55 -6.12
CA THR A 128 18.25 8.97 -5.34
C THR A 128 19.09 7.75 -5.01
N GLU A 129 20.35 7.75 -5.44
CA GLU A 129 21.32 6.68 -5.21
C GLU A 129 22.06 6.85 -3.88
N GLU A 130 21.30 6.99 -2.78
CA GLU A 130 21.84 7.12 -1.44
C GLU A 130 21.39 5.98 -0.55
N SER A 131 22.32 5.41 0.22
CA SER A 131 22.02 4.37 1.21
C SER A 131 21.48 4.92 2.54
N ARG A 132 21.45 6.24 2.71
CA ARG A 132 20.99 6.92 3.92
C ARG A 132 20.00 8.01 3.56
N LEU A 133 18.84 7.96 4.19
CA LEU A 133 17.80 8.98 4.05
C LEU A 133 17.83 9.89 5.29
N THR A 134 17.91 11.20 5.08
CA THR A 134 17.74 12.18 6.15
C THR A 134 16.31 12.70 6.16
N LEU A 135 15.61 12.48 7.27
CA LEU A 135 14.25 12.97 7.44
C LEU A 135 14.25 14.46 7.83
N PRO A 136 13.22 15.23 7.43
CA PRO A 136 13.04 16.59 7.92
C PRO A 136 13.05 16.65 9.46
N PRO A 137 13.63 17.71 10.08
CA PRO A 137 13.62 17.87 11.53
C PRO A 137 12.22 17.95 12.14
N SER A 138 11.21 18.32 11.35
CA SER A 138 9.80 18.33 11.75
C SER A 138 9.18 16.94 11.85
N THR A 139 9.85 15.90 11.35
CA THR A 139 9.32 14.54 11.32
C THR A 139 9.18 13.99 12.73
N ARG A 140 7.95 13.68 13.13
CA ARG A 140 7.59 13.04 14.39
C ARG A 140 7.12 11.61 14.19
N ARG A 141 6.62 11.28 13.00
CA ARG A 141 6.06 9.96 12.67
C ARG A 141 6.66 9.43 11.39
N LEU A 142 7.00 8.15 11.42
CA LEU A 142 7.34 7.37 10.23
C LEU A 142 6.30 6.27 10.09
N VAL A 143 5.58 6.24 8.97
CA VAL A 143 4.50 5.27 8.74
C VAL A 143 4.83 4.44 7.52
N TRP A 144 4.83 3.12 7.71
CA TRP A 144 5.11 2.15 6.66
C TRP A 144 3.82 1.70 6.00
N VAL A 145 3.70 1.89 4.69
CA VAL A 145 2.50 1.55 3.92
C VAL A 145 2.76 0.25 3.16
N VAL A 146 2.01 -0.80 3.52
CA VAL A 146 2.08 -2.14 2.90
C VAL A 146 0.68 -2.63 2.56
N ASP A 147 0.59 -3.47 1.50
CA ASP A 147 -0.68 -4.04 1.01
C ASP A 147 -1.14 -5.21 1.86
N SER A 148 -0.22 -6.06 2.25
CA SER A 148 -0.57 -7.24 3.03
C SER A 148 0.68 -7.60 3.79
N TRP A 149 0.55 -7.84 5.07
CA TRP A 149 1.64 -8.44 5.82
C TRP A 149 1.34 -9.92 5.96
N ASN A 150 1.95 -10.71 5.08
CA ASN A 150 2.00 -12.15 5.27
C ASN A 150 3.33 -12.48 5.99
N PRO A 151 3.33 -12.71 7.32
CA PRO A 151 4.55 -13.01 8.05
C PRO A 151 5.21 -14.31 7.58
N ASP A 152 4.41 -15.22 7.01
CA ASP A 152 4.80 -16.59 6.64
C ASP A 152 5.35 -16.70 5.20
N ALA A 153 5.17 -15.67 4.35
CA ALA A 153 5.79 -15.64 3.02
C ALA A 153 7.32 -15.51 3.13
N PRO A 154 8.15 -15.99 2.20
CA PRO A 154 9.60 -15.71 2.22
C PRO A 154 9.91 -14.20 2.13
N ARG A 155 11.10 -13.76 2.58
CA ARG A 155 11.57 -12.39 2.31
C ARG A 155 12.14 -12.29 0.91
#